data_AF-A0A075J0A9-F1
#
_entry.id   AF-A0A075J0A9-F1
#
_cell.length_a   1.000
_cell.length_b   1.000
_cell.length_c   1.000
_cell.angle_alpha   90.00
_cell.angle_beta   90.00
_cell.angle_gamma   90.00
#
_symmetry.space_group_name_H-M   'P 1'
#
loop_
_entity.id
_entity.type
_entity.pdbx_description
1 polymer ?
#
loop_
_entity_poly.entity_id
_entity_poly.type
_entity_poly.pdbx_seq_one_letter_code
_entity_poly.pdbx_strand_id
1 'polypeptide(L)'
;SAAWQLYKVQEELVKVSKDFGVKLTMFHGRGGTVGRGGGPAHLAILSQPPNTINGSLRVTIQGEVIEQSFGEDHLCFRTLQRYTAATLEHGMHPPNSPVPEWRALLDEMAVVATKEYRSTVFGNPRFVEYFRLATPETEYGRLNIGSRPAKRKPSGGIESLRAIPWIFAWTQTRFHLPVWLGFGAAFKYAIEKDPR
;
A
#
# COMPACT_ATOMS: atom_id res chain seq x y z
N SER A 1 7.29 -1.94 6.35
CA SER A 1 6.81 -1.19 7.53
C SER A 1 5.40 -0.64 7.37
N ALA A 2 5.08 0.15 6.32
CA ALA A 2 3.74 0.72 6.14
C ALA A 2 2.60 -0.32 6.16
N ALA A 3 2.75 -1.43 5.43
CA ALA A 3 1.76 -2.52 5.41
C ALA A 3 1.56 -3.18 6.79
N TRP A 4 2.67 -3.48 7.49
CA TRP A 4 2.60 -4.09 8.82
C TRP A 4 1.95 -3.16 9.86
N GLN A 5 2.31 -1.87 9.84
CA GLN A 5 1.69 -0.89 10.73
C GLN A 5 0.21 -0.71 10.41
N LEU A 6 -0.18 -0.74 9.13
CA LEU A 6 -1.57 -0.65 8.71
C LEU A 6 -2.37 -1.86 9.21
N TYR A 7 -1.82 -3.08 9.13
CA TYR A 7 -2.44 -4.29 9.68
C TYR A 7 -2.72 -4.13 11.18
N LYS A 8 -1.69 -3.77 11.96
CA LYS A 8 -1.83 -3.56 13.42
C LYS A 8 -2.85 -2.48 13.78
N VAL A 9 -2.82 -1.34 13.08
CA VAL A 9 -3.78 -0.24 13.36
C VAL A 9 -5.21 -0.68 13.08
N GLN A 10 -5.45 -1.45 12.02
CA GLN A 10 -6.78 -1.99 11.76
C GLN A 10 -7.26 -2.93 12.87
N GLU A 11 -6.40 -3.80 13.40
CA GLU A 11 -6.73 -4.66 14.54
C GLU A 11 -7.13 -3.85 15.78
N GLU A 12 -6.35 -2.81 16.11
CA GLU A 12 -6.63 -1.97 17.28
C GLU A 12 -7.92 -1.14 17.10
N LEU A 13 -8.16 -0.58 15.91
CA LEU A 13 -9.38 0.16 15.62
C LEU A 13 -10.63 -0.71 15.73
N VAL A 14 -10.55 -1.98 15.35
CA VAL A 14 -11.66 -2.94 15.51
C VAL A 14 -11.95 -3.19 16.98
N LYS A 15 -10.91 -3.40 17.81
CA LYS A 15 -11.08 -3.58 19.26
C LYS A 15 -11.78 -2.38 19.90
N VAL A 16 -11.25 -1.19 19.66
CA VAL A 16 -11.83 0.06 20.17
C VAL A 16 -13.28 0.23 19.68
N SER A 17 -13.55 -0.02 18.39
CA SER A 17 -14.91 0.14 17.86
C SER A 17 -15.89 -0.83 18.52
N LYS A 18 -15.44 -2.05 18.84
CA LYS A 18 -16.24 -3.05 19.56
C LYS A 18 -16.54 -2.61 20.99
N ASP A 19 -15.55 -2.08 21.70
CA ASP A 19 -15.71 -1.62 23.09
C ASP A 19 -16.76 -0.50 23.21
N PHE A 20 -16.93 0.30 22.16
CA PHE A 20 -17.89 1.41 22.11
C PHE A 20 -19.17 1.08 21.30
N GLY A 21 -19.34 -0.15 20.82
CA GLY A 21 -20.53 -0.55 20.04
C GLY A 21 -20.68 0.18 18.68
N VAL A 22 -19.57 0.63 18.09
CA VAL A 22 -19.55 1.36 16.80
C VAL A 22 -19.32 0.39 15.64
N LYS A 23 -20.18 0.43 14.61
CA LYS A 23 -19.95 -0.29 13.35
C LYS A 23 -18.89 0.44 12.52
N LEU A 24 -17.64 0.01 12.62
CA LEU A 24 -16.53 0.53 11.83
C LEU A 24 -16.63 0.12 10.35
N THR A 25 -16.32 1.04 9.44
CA THR A 25 -16.11 0.75 8.01
C THR A 25 -14.77 1.33 7.58
N MET A 26 -13.85 0.46 7.16
CA MET A 26 -12.55 0.87 6.64
C MET A 26 -12.71 1.37 5.20
N PHE A 27 -12.15 2.54 4.90
CA PHE A 27 -12.04 3.03 3.52
C PHE A 27 -10.60 2.83 3.01
N HIS A 28 -10.43 1.84 2.13
CA HIS A 28 -9.13 1.53 1.53
C HIS A 28 -8.80 2.52 0.40
N GLY A 29 -7.73 3.29 0.62
CA GLY A 29 -7.19 4.23 -0.35
C GLY A 29 -6.43 3.55 -1.51
N ARG A 30 -5.93 4.39 -2.43
CA ARG A 30 -5.09 3.96 -3.56
C ARG A 30 -3.79 3.29 -3.11
N GLY A 31 -3.20 2.44 -3.96
CA GLY A 31 -1.87 1.89 -3.72
C GLY A 31 -1.82 0.65 -2.84
N GLY A 32 -2.90 0.31 -2.13
CA GLY A 32 -3.03 -0.93 -1.38
C GLY A 32 -3.29 -2.14 -2.28
N THR A 33 -2.99 -3.34 -1.78
CA THR A 33 -3.24 -4.62 -2.46
C THR A 33 -4.69 -4.80 -2.90
N VAL A 34 -5.65 -4.27 -2.12
CA VAL A 34 -7.10 -4.31 -2.40
C VAL A 34 -7.52 -3.43 -3.59
N GLY A 35 -6.80 -2.34 -3.86
CA GLY A 35 -7.16 -1.34 -4.88
C GLY A 35 -6.31 -1.37 -6.15
N ARG A 36 -5.26 -2.21 -6.20
CA ARG A 36 -4.29 -2.22 -7.31
C ARG A 36 -4.38 -3.40 -8.26
N GLY A 37 -5.14 -4.45 -7.95
CA GLY A 37 -5.07 -5.68 -8.75
C GLY A 37 -3.66 -6.31 -8.83
N GLY A 38 -2.70 -5.82 -8.03
CA GLY A 38 -1.30 -6.26 -8.02
C GLY A 38 -1.09 -7.63 -7.35
N GLY A 39 -2.18 -8.18 -6.80
CA GLY A 39 -2.44 -9.58 -6.55
C GLY A 39 -3.94 -9.81 -6.73
N PRO A 40 -4.44 -11.06 -6.66
CA PRO A 40 -5.88 -11.31 -6.77
C PRO A 40 -6.63 -10.50 -5.71
N ALA A 41 -7.41 -9.49 -6.12
CA ALA A 41 -8.13 -8.59 -5.21
C ALA A 41 -8.99 -9.36 -4.19
N HIS A 42 -9.51 -10.51 -4.62
CA HIS A 42 -10.19 -11.49 -3.79
C HIS A 42 -9.34 -11.92 -2.58
N LEU A 43 -8.12 -12.42 -2.79
CA LEU A 43 -7.23 -12.84 -1.71
C LEU A 43 -6.79 -11.67 -0.82
N ALA A 44 -6.60 -10.47 -1.40
CA ALA A 44 -6.25 -9.28 -0.62
C ALA A 44 -7.36 -8.86 0.37
N ILE A 45 -8.63 -9.11 0.03
CA ILE A 45 -9.78 -8.91 0.91
C ILE A 45 -9.79 -9.99 1.99
N LEU A 46 -9.63 -11.26 1.61
CA LEU A 46 -9.57 -12.38 2.56
C LEU A 46 -8.40 -12.27 3.56
N SER A 47 -7.32 -11.59 3.19
CA SER A 47 -6.16 -11.39 4.06
C SER A 47 -6.28 -10.19 5.00
N GLN A 48 -7.38 -9.43 5.00
CA GLN A 48 -7.56 -8.35 5.96
C GLN A 48 -7.64 -8.90 7.39
N PRO A 49 -7.22 -8.15 8.42
CA PRO A 49 -7.32 -8.63 9.80
C PRO A 49 -8.76 -9.06 10.14
N PRO A 50 -8.96 -10.06 11.02
CA PRO A 50 -10.29 -10.52 11.41
C PRO A 50 -11.21 -9.38 11.85
N ASN A 51 -12.49 -9.46 11.49
CA ASN A 51 -13.55 -8.50 11.87
C ASN A 51 -13.40 -7.06 11.35
N THR A 52 -12.48 -6.79 10.42
CA THR A 52 -12.28 -5.43 9.86
C THR A 52 -13.28 -5.03 8.75
N ILE A 53 -13.92 -6.01 8.11
CA ILE A 53 -14.85 -5.77 6.99
C ILE A 53 -16.31 -5.83 7.45
N ASN A 54 -16.70 -6.91 8.13
CA ASN A 54 -18.02 -7.10 8.74
C ASN A 54 -19.22 -6.68 7.83
N GLY A 55 -19.18 -7.16 6.58
CA GLY A 55 -20.21 -6.90 5.57
C GLY A 55 -20.20 -5.48 4.96
N SER A 56 -19.21 -4.64 5.26
CA SER A 56 -19.10 -3.27 4.74
C SER A 56 -17.71 -3.02 4.15
N LEU A 57 -17.60 -3.13 2.82
CA LEU A 57 -16.35 -2.88 2.10
C LEU A 57 -16.42 -1.56 1.34
N ARG A 58 -15.43 -0.68 1.55
CA ARG A 58 -15.24 0.54 0.76
C ARG A 58 -13.81 0.61 0.23
N VAL A 59 -13.66 0.57 -1.09
CA VAL A 59 -12.36 0.49 -1.78
C VAL A 59 -12.27 1.55 -2.87
N THR A 60 -11.10 2.17 -3.01
CA THR A 60 -10.79 3.04 -4.14
C THR A 60 -10.44 2.20 -5.36
N ILE A 61 -11.22 2.31 -6.44
CA ILE A 61 -10.80 1.85 -7.77
C ILE A 61 -9.89 2.92 -8.36
N GLN A 62 -8.65 2.53 -8.63
CA GLN A 62 -7.69 3.44 -9.25
C GLN A 62 -8.01 3.67 -10.72
N GLY A 63 -7.84 4.91 -11.20
CA GLY A 63 -8.12 5.26 -12.59
C GLY A 63 -7.29 4.44 -13.58
N GLU A 64 -6.05 4.09 -13.24
CA GLU A 64 -5.21 3.23 -14.08
C GLU A 64 -5.68 1.76 -14.17
N VAL A 65 -6.67 1.33 -13.38
CA VAL A 65 -7.23 -0.04 -13.38
C VAL A 65 -8.71 -0.07 -13.75
N ILE A 66 -9.33 1.10 -14.01
CA ILE A 66 -10.78 1.20 -14.25
C ILE A 66 -11.21 0.41 -15.48
N GLU A 67 -10.46 0.53 -16.57
CA GLU A 67 -10.72 -0.14 -17.85
C GLU A 67 -10.60 -1.66 -17.70
N GLN A 68 -9.52 -2.14 -17.07
CA GLN A 68 -9.34 -3.58 -16.83
C GLN A 68 -10.45 -4.16 -15.94
N SER A 69 -11.00 -3.35 -15.02
CA SER A 69 -11.98 -3.81 -14.04
C SER A 69 -13.41 -3.79 -14.57
N PHE A 70 -13.74 -2.83 -15.44
CA PHE A 70 -15.11 -2.48 -15.81
C PHE A 70 -15.34 -2.17 -17.30
N GLY A 71 -14.29 -2.14 -18.13
CA GLY A 71 -14.39 -1.77 -19.56
C GLY A 71 -14.99 -2.84 -20.47
N GLU A 72 -15.01 -4.10 -20.03
CA GLU A 72 -15.62 -5.23 -20.74
C GLU A 72 -16.64 -5.94 -19.82
N ASP A 73 -17.77 -6.36 -20.38
CA ASP A 73 -18.94 -6.85 -19.64
C ASP A 73 -18.64 -8.06 -18.76
N HIS A 74 -17.95 -9.08 -19.29
CA HIS A 74 -17.59 -10.26 -18.51
C HIS A 74 -16.58 -9.95 -17.41
N LEU A 75 -15.61 -9.08 -17.66
CA LEU A 75 -14.65 -8.61 -16.66
C LEU A 75 -15.32 -7.79 -15.58
N CYS A 76 -16.24 -6.89 -15.93
CA CYS A 76 -17.07 -6.13 -15.02
C CYS A 76 -17.83 -7.05 -14.06
N PHE A 77 -18.55 -8.04 -14.62
CA PHE A 77 -19.26 -9.04 -13.83
C PHE A 77 -18.33 -9.78 -12.86
N ARG A 78 -17.17 -10.26 -13.36
CA ARG A 78 -16.18 -10.95 -12.52
C ARG A 78 -15.58 -10.05 -11.44
N THR A 79 -15.41 -8.77 -11.70
CA THR A 79 -14.95 -7.80 -10.70
C THR A 79 -15.95 -7.68 -9.57
N LEU A 80 -17.23 -7.43 -9.87
CA LEU A 80 -18.29 -7.36 -8.88
C LEU A 80 -18.44 -8.67 -8.09
N GLN A 81 -18.45 -9.81 -8.79
CA GLN A 81 -18.52 -11.14 -8.19
C GLN A 81 -17.40 -11.36 -7.15
N ARG A 82 -16.15 -11.02 -7.47
CA ARG A 82 -15.01 -11.22 -6.57
C ARG A 82 -15.10 -10.35 -5.31
N TYR A 83 -15.51 -9.09 -5.46
CA TYR A 83 -15.69 -8.18 -4.32
C TYR A 83 -16.80 -8.65 -3.39
N THR A 84 -17.95 -9.06 -3.94
CA THR A 84 -19.06 -9.58 -3.15
C THR A 84 -18.69 -10.88 -2.43
N ALA A 85 -18.11 -11.86 -3.16
CA ALA A 85 -17.73 -13.14 -2.58
C ALA A 85 -16.70 -13.00 -1.46
N ALA A 86 -15.62 -12.25 -1.70
CA ALA A 86 -14.56 -12.10 -0.69
C ALA A 86 -15.01 -11.30 0.54
N THR A 87 -15.89 -10.31 0.37
CA THR A 87 -16.47 -9.54 1.49
C THR A 87 -17.33 -10.42 2.38
N LEU A 88 -18.15 -11.27 1.76
CA LEU A 88 -19.01 -12.22 2.47
C LEU A 88 -18.18 -13.28 3.18
N GLU A 89 -17.25 -13.91 2.45
CA GLU A 89 -16.39 -14.98 2.97
C GLU A 89 -15.53 -14.49 4.14
N HIS A 90 -14.88 -13.33 4.04
CA HIS A 90 -14.08 -12.77 5.14
C HIS A 90 -14.88 -12.61 6.44
N GLY A 91 -16.15 -12.23 6.33
CA GLY A 91 -17.03 -12.06 7.49
C GLY A 91 -17.45 -13.38 8.17
N MET A 92 -17.42 -14.50 7.44
CA MET A 92 -17.83 -15.82 7.95
C MET A 92 -16.63 -16.75 8.21
N HIS A 93 -15.53 -16.53 7.52
CA HIS A 93 -14.30 -17.31 7.56
C HIS A 93 -13.09 -16.37 7.61
N PRO A 94 -12.85 -15.72 8.76
CA PRO A 94 -11.72 -14.81 8.90
C PRO A 94 -10.38 -15.57 8.82
N PRO A 95 -9.29 -14.91 8.39
CA PRO A 95 -7.98 -15.54 8.34
C PRO A 95 -7.43 -15.84 9.73
N ASN A 96 -6.48 -16.77 9.80
CA ASN A 96 -5.76 -17.05 11.05
C ASN A 96 -4.99 -15.82 11.54
N SER A 97 -5.06 -15.57 12.84
CA SER A 97 -4.22 -14.55 13.48
C SER A 97 -2.74 -14.92 13.34
N PRO A 98 -1.85 -13.95 13.05
CA PRO A 98 -0.42 -14.24 12.99
C PRO A 98 0.10 -14.61 14.39
N VAL A 99 0.87 -15.70 14.43
CA VAL A 99 1.51 -16.22 15.65
C VAL A 99 2.54 -15.24 16.22
N PRO A 100 2.84 -15.30 17.54
CA PRO A 100 3.69 -14.30 18.21
C PRO A 100 5.05 -14.08 17.54
N GLU A 101 5.70 -15.15 17.09
CA GLU A 101 7.01 -15.12 16.43
C GLU A 101 6.97 -14.37 15.08
N TRP A 102 5.88 -14.48 14.31
CA TRP A 102 5.71 -13.73 13.06
C TRP A 102 5.53 -12.25 13.33
N ARG A 103 4.77 -11.90 14.38
CA ARG A 103 4.57 -10.50 14.80
C ARG A 103 5.89 -9.87 15.23
N ALA A 104 6.64 -10.57 16.08
CA ALA A 104 7.94 -10.12 16.57
C ALA A 104 8.93 -9.90 15.40
N LEU A 105 9.01 -10.85 14.46
CA LEU A 105 9.88 -10.71 13.29
C LEU A 105 9.47 -9.51 12.42
N LEU A 106 8.16 -9.34 12.16
CA LEU A 106 7.66 -8.22 11.36
C LEU A 106 7.85 -6.86 12.04
N ASP A 107 7.80 -6.78 13.37
CA ASP A 107 8.11 -5.58 14.13
C ASP A 107 9.57 -5.15 13.92
N GLU A 108 10.50 -6.09 14.00
CA GLU A 108 11.93 -5.82 13.78
C GLU A 108 12.24 -5.47 12.32
N MET A 109 11.72 -6.26 11.38
CA MET A 109 11.85 -6.00 9.95
C MET A 109 11.30 -4.62 9.57
N ALA A 110 10.21 -4.18 10.20
CA ALA A 110 9.64 -2.86 9.95
C ALA A 110 10.59 -1.72 10.37
N VAL A 111 11.34 -1.88 11.46
CA VAL A 111 12.36 -0.91 11.89
C VAL A 111 13.49 -0.84 10.87
N VAL A 112 14.05 -1.98 10.48
CA VAL A 112 15.15 -2.07 9.51
C VAL A 112 14.76 -1.51 8.14
N ALA A 113 13.60 -1.94 7.60
CA ALA A 113 13.11 -1.45 6.32
C ALA A 113 12.89 0.07 6.33
N THR A 114 12.35 0.62 7.42
CA THR A 114 12.11 2.07 7.53
C THR A 114 13.42 2.84 7.61
N LYS A 115 14.42 2.32 8.33
CA LYS A 115 15.74 2.92 8.41
C LYS A 115 16.40 2.99 7.04
N GLU A 116 16.42 1.89 6.30
CA GLU A 116 17.02 1.82 4.96
C GLU A 116 16.30 2.71 3.94
N TYR A 117 14.97 2.70 3.97
CA TYR A 117 14.18 3.60 3.12
C TYR A 117 14.50 5.07 3.43
N ARG A 118 14.50 5.45 4.72
CA ARG A 118 14.72 6.84 5.13
C ARG A 118 16.16 7.30 4.92
N SER A 119 17.16 6.45 5.13
CA SER A 119 18.56 6.78 4.88
C SER A 119 18.78 7.10 3.39
N THR A 120 18.14 6.35 2.50
CA THR A 120 18.24 6.58 1.06
C THR A 120 17.44 7.80 0.61
N VAL A 121 16.15 7.88 0.97
CA VAL A 121 15.23 8.89 0.41
C VAL A 121 15.37 10.27 1.07
N PHE A 122 15.66 10.30 2.38
CA PHE A 122 15.73 11.54 3.16
C PHE A 122 17.12 11.81 3.74
N GLY A 123 17.92 10.76 3.99
CA GLY A 123 19.27 10.88 4.56
C GLY A 123 20.37 11.15 3.53
N ASN A 124 20.14 10.84 2.25
CA ASN A 124 21.13 11.08 1.19
C ASN A 124 20.91 12.47 0.56
N PRO A 125 21.87 13.42 0.71
CA PRO A 125 21.71 14.79 0.24
C PRO A 125 21.58 14.91 -1.29
N ARG A 126 22.07 13.92 -2.04
CA ARG A 126 21.99 13.89 -3.52
C ARG A 126 20.75 13.17 -4.05
N PHE A 127 19.89 12.65 -3.17
CA PHE A 127 18.75 11.85 -3.60
C PHE A 127 17.77 12.64 -4.47
N VAL A 128 17.45 13.88 -4.07
CA VAL A 128 16.50 14.73 -4.82
C VAL A 128 17.04 15.08 -6.21
N GLU A 129 18.33 15.36 -6.32
CA GLU A 129 19.00 15.61 -7.59
C GLU A 129 18.93 14.36 -8.49
N TYR A 130 19.37 13.21 -7.98
CA TYR A 130 19.29 11.94 -8.68
C TYR A 130 17.85 11.63 -9.14
N PHE A 131 16.87 11.79 -8.26
CA PHE A 131 15.46 11.55 -8.57
C PHE A 131 14.97 12.40 -9.75
N ARG A 132 15.33 13.69 -9.80
CA ARG A 132 14.94 14.59 -10.90
C ARG A 132 15.66 14.30 -12.21
N LEU A 133 16.90 13.82 -12.16
CA LEU A 133 17.68 13.48 -13.34
C LEU A 133 17.33 12.11 -13.90
N ALA A 134 17.05 11.14 -13.02
CA ALA A 134 16.82 9.76 -13.39
C ALA A 134 15.36 9.43 -13.70
N THR A 135 14.42 10.36 -13.44
CA THR A 135 12.98 10.15 -13.66
C THR A 135 12.33 11.38 -14.30
N PRO A 136 11.20 11.22 -15.01
CA PRO A 136 10.50 12.36 -15.64
C PRO A 136 9.61 13.13 -14.65
N GLU A 137 9.97 13.22 -13.36
CA GLU A 137 9.13 13.90 -12.35
C GLU A 137 8.93 15.37 -12.69
N THR A 138 9.99 16.05 -13.13
CA THR A 138 9.94 17.48 -13.43
C THR A 138 9.11 17.75 -14.68
N GLU A 139 9.26 16.92 -15.72
CA GLU A 139 8.48 16.99 -16.96
C GLU A 139 7.01 16.68 -16.70
N TYR A 140 6.71 15.65 -15.90
CA TYR A 140 5.33 15.32 -15.51
C TYR A 140 4.62 16.51 -14.85
N GLY A 141 5.32 17.27 -14.00
CA GLY A 141 4.77 18.47 -13.38
C GLY A 141 4.51 19.64 -14.34
N ARG A 142 5.14 19.64 -15.52
CA ARG A 142 5.00 20.69 -16.56
C ARG A 142 3.97 20.33 -17.64
N LEU A 143 3.68 19.04 -17.80
CA LEU A 143 2.73 18.55 -18.80
C LEU A 143 1.28 18.65 -18.31
N ASN A 144 0.34 18.83 -19.24
CA ASN A 144 -1.10 18.88 -18.95
C ASN A 144 -1.72 17.47 -18.83
N ILE A 145 -1.11 16.62 -18.00
CA ILE A 145 -1.53 15.21 -17.78
C ILE A 145 -2.21 15.05 -16.42
N GLY A 146 -1.74 15.77 -15.40
CA GLY A 146 -2.30 15.71 -14.05
C GLY A 146 -3.30 16.84 -13.78
N SER A 147 -4.45 16.52 -13.21
CA SER A 147 -5.45 17.53 -12.79
C SER A 147 -5.04 18.33 -11.54
N ARG A 148 -3.93 17.98 -10.90
CA ARG A 148 -3.49 18.56 -9.62
C ARG A 148 -1.99 18.86 -9.63
N PRO A 149 -1.53 19.90 -8.91
CA PRO A 149 -0.11 20.17 -8.74
C PRO A 149 0.64 18.97 -8.17
N ALA A 150 1.84 18.70 -8.70
CA ALA A 150 2.67 17.57 -8.27
C ALA A 150 3.16 17.71 -6.81
N LYS A 151 3.40 18.94 -6.35
CA LYS A 151 3.89 19.25 -5.00
C LYS A 151 2.87 20.07 -4.21
N ARG A 152 2.94 19.97 -2.88
CA ARG A 152 2.20 20.82 -1.94
C ARG A 152 2.89 22.17 -1.73
N LYS A 153 4.23 22.20 -1.78
CA LYS A 153 5.06 23.41 -1.69
C LYS A 153 6.12 23.36 -2.81
N PRO A 154 6.26 24.38 -3.66
CA PRO A 154 7.18 24.36 -4.81
C PRO A 154 8.66 24.14 -4.44
N SER A 155 9.10 24.68 -3.29
CA SER A 155 10.49 24.64 -2.81
C SER A 155 10.84 23.43 -1.94
N GLY A 156 9.89 22.53 -1.66
CA GLY A 156 10.14 21.41 -0.76
C GLY A 156 10.87 20.22 -1.42
N GLY A 157 11.46 19.37 -0.58
CA GLY A 157 12.04 18.07 -0.96
C GLY A 157 10.96 17.02 -1.23
N ILE A 158 11.33 15.74 -1.09
CA ILE A 158 10.43 14.59 -1.33
C ILE A 158 9.17 14.68 -0.44
N GLU A 159 9.28 15.22 0.78
CA GLU A 159 8.17 15.41 1.71
C GLU A 159 7.05 16.33 1.19
N SER A 160 7.37 17.19 0.21
CA SER A 160 6.38 18.05 -0.44
C SER A 160 5.70 17.39 -1.64
N LEU A 161 6.26 16.30 -2.15
CA LEU A 161 5.76 15.58 -3.33
C LEU A 161 4.53 14.76 -2.97
N ARG A 162 3.53 14.76 -3.85
CA ARG A 162 2.35 13.90 -3.67
C ARG A 162 2.68 12.46 -4.07
N ALA A 163 1.98 11.51 -3.45
CA ALA A 163 2.23 10.08 -3.72
C ALA A 163 1.96 9.64 -5.18
N ILE A 164 1.05 10.27 -5.96
CA ILE A 164 0.89 9.91 -7.39
C ILE A 164 2.15 10.27 -8.17
N PRO A 165 2.62 11.53 -8.18
CA PRO A 165 3.89 11.89 -8.84
C PRO A 165 5.06 11.02 -8.40
N TRP A 166 5.16 10.71 -7.10
CA TRP A 166 6.20 9.84 -6.56
C TRP A 166 6.22 8.46 -7.20
N ILE A 167 5.09 7.74 -7.18
CA ILE A 167 5.00 6.40 -7.77
C ILE A 167 5.09 6.46 -9.30
N PHE A 168 4.46 7.46 -9.92
CA PHE A 168 4.41 7.63 -11.36
C PHE A 168 5.81 7.79 -11.96
N ALA A 169 6.62 8.70 -11.41
CA ALA A 169 7.96 9.00 -11.92
C ALA A 169 8.86 7.76 -11.97
N TRP A 170 8.89 6.96 -10.90
CA TRP A 170 9.65 5.70 -10.86
C TRP A 170 9.04 4.55 -11.66
N THR A 171 7.74 4.64 -11.97
CA THR A 171 7.06 3.67 -12.85
C THR A 171 7.46 3.90 -14.30
N GLN A 172 7.58 5.16 -14.73
CA GLN A 172 8.01 5.50 -16.10
C GLN A 172 9.40 4.93 -16.42
N THR A 173 10.30 4.90 -15.44
CA THR A 173 11.67 4.41 -15.61
C THR A 173 11.81 2.91 -15.35
N ARG A 174 10.70 2.22 -15.08
CA ARG A 174 10.66 0.77 -14.78
C ARG A 174 11.48 0.36 -13.56
N PHE A 175 11.94 1.32 -12.76
CA PHE A 175 12.76 1.04 -11.58
C PHE A 175 11.94 0.73 -10.33
N HIS A 176 10.74 1.32 -10.22
CA HIS A 176 9.78 1.03 -9.16
C HIS A 176 10.31 1.15 -7.71
N LEU A 177 11.35 1.97 -7.49
CA LEU A 177 12.01 2.19 -6.20
C LEU A 177 11.05 2.30 -4.99
N PRO A 178 9.94 3.07 -5.05
CA PRO A 178 9.04 3.24 -3.91
C PRO A 178 8.34 1.97 -3.43
N VAL A 179 8.32 0.93 -4.25
CA VAL A 179 7.56 -0.31 -3.99
C VAL A 179 8.41 -1.30 -3.18
N TRP A 180 9.71 -1.38 -3.47
CA TRP A 180 10.59 -2.42 -2.93
C TRP A 180 11.68 -1.91 -1.99
N LEU A 181 12.01 -0.61 -2.00
CA LEU A 181 13.09 -0.07 -1.19
C LEU A 181 12.86 -0.34 0.31
N GLY A 182 13.87 -0.92 0.97
CA GLY A 182 13.85 -1.32 2.37
C GLY A 182 13.54 -2.80 2.61
N PHE A 183 12.88 -3.50 1.67
CA PHE A 183 12.63 -4.95 1.82
C PHE A 183 13.93 -5.76 1.85
N GLY A 184 14.88 -5.46 0.95
CA GLY A 184 16.15 -6.18 0.88
C GLY A 184 16.92 -6.16 2.21
N ALA A 185 17.04 -4.98 2.83
CA ALA A 185 17.70 -4.85 4.13
C ALA A 185 16.95 -5.60 5.24
N ALA A 186 15.61 -5.55 5.26
CA ALA A 186 14.81 -6.24 6.26
C ALA A 186 14.86 -7.78 6.13
N PHE A 187 14.81 -8.31 4.90
CA PHE A 187 14.96 -9.75 4.68
C PHE A 187 16.36 -10.23 5.00
N LYS A 188 17.39 -9.49 4.58
CA LYS A 188 18.78 -9.80 4.94
C LYS A 188 18.96 -9.86 6.46
N TYR A 189 18.44 -8.85 7.17
CA TYR A 189 18.44 -8.84 8.64
C TYR A 189 17.75 -10.07 9.24
N ALA A 190 16.56 -10.43 8.76
CA ALA A 190 15.81 -11.58 9.25
C ALA A 190 16.59 -12.90 9.07
N ILE A 191 17.19 -13.11 7.89
CA ILE A 191 17.96 -14.31 7.55
C ILE A 191 19.26 -14.38 8.36
N GLU A 192 19.97 -13.26 8.54
CA GLU A 192 21.24 -13.23 9.26
C GLU A 192 21.06 -13.34 10.79
N LYS A 193 19.91 -12.88 11.31
CA LYS A 193 19.64 -12.90 12.75
C LYS A 193 19.43 -14.31 13.29
N ASP A 194 18.73 -15.16 12.55
CA ASP A 194 18.53 -16.56 12.91
C ASP A 194 18.59 -17.42 11.62
N PRO A 195 19.79 -17.91 11.23
CA PRO A 195 20.00 -18.62 9.97
C PRO A 195 19.40 -20.02 9.89
N ARG A 196 18.59 -20.43 10.88
CA ARG A 196 18.05 -21.79 11.02
C ARG A 196 17.00 -22.12 9.96
#